data_AF-A0A2W1J8B0-F1
#
_entry.id   AF-A0A2W1J8B0-F1
#
_cell.length_a   1.000
_cell.length_b   1.000
_cell.length_c   1.000
_cell.angle_alpha   90.00
_cell.angle_beta   90.00
_cell.angle_gamma   90.00
#
_symmetry.space_group_name_H-M   'P 1'
#
loop_
_entity.id
_entity.type
_entity.pdbx_description
1 polymer ?
#
loop_
_entity_poly.entity_id
_entity_poly.type
_entity_poly.pdbx_seq_one_letter_code
_entity_poly.pdbx_strand_id
1 'polypeptide(L)' 'MNLEEMMLERGLEVDHSIINRWVLHYGPELDEWARPQLKPTNDSWKVDETYIKANFVS' A
#
# COMPACT_ATOMS: atom_id res chain seq x y z
N MET A 1 14.81 4.81 -3.27
CA MET A 1 14.89 3.56 -2.52
C MET A 1 13.58 2.82 -2.72
N ASN A 2 13.57 1.89 -3.67
CA ASN A 2 12.40 1.06 -3.96
C ASN A 2 12.47 -0.22 -3.10
N LEU A 3 11.33 -0.81 -2.75
CA LEU A 3 11.28 -2.08 -2.02
C LEU A 3 12.01 -3.19 -2.78
N GLU A 4 11.90 -3.20 -4.11
CA GLU A 4 12.63 -4.13 -4.99
C GLU A 4 14.15 -4.00 -4.81
N GLU A 5 14.66 -2.77 -4.79
CA GLU A 5 16.08 -2.45 -4.62
C GLU A 5 16.59 -2.90 -3.24
N MET A 6 15.82 -2.65 -2.17
CA MET A 6 16.15 -3.07 -0.81
C MET A 6 16.12 -4.59 -0.62
N MET A 7 15.24 -5.29 -1.35
CA MET A 7 15.16 -6.75 -1.31
C MET A 7 16.29 -7.38 -2.13
N LEU A 8 16.64 -6.77 -3.26
CA LEU A 8 17.77 -7.18 -4.09
C LEU A 8 19.10 -7.06 -3.34
N GLU A 9 19.31 -5.98 -2.58
CA GLU A 9 20.48 -5.82 -1.69
C GLU A 9 20.58 -6.94 -0.63
N ARG A 10 19.45 -7.55 -0.25
CA ARG A 10 19.38 -8.69 0.68
C ARG A 10 19.45 -10.04 -0.04
N GLY A 11 19.69 -10.06 -1.35
CA GLY A 11 19.78 -11.26 -2.18
C GLY A 11 18.43 -11.88 -2.56
N LEU A 12 17.33 -11.15 -2.39
CA LEU A 12 15.98 -11.59 -2.74
C LEU A 12 15.54 -10.88 -4.02
N GLU A 13 15.40 -11.63 -5.11
CA GLU A 13 14.84 -11.13 -6.36
C GLU A 13 13.32 -11.06 -6.22
N VAL A 14 12.78 -9.85 -6.15
CA VAL A 14 11.35 -9.61 -5.93
C VAL A 14 10.80 -8.79 -7.10
N ASP A 15 10.11 -9.45 -8.02
CA ASP A 15 9.38 -8.79 -9.10
C ASP A 15 8.14 -8.03 -8.57
N HIS A 16 7.72 -6.99 -9.29
CA HIS A 16 6.54 -6.19 -8.98
C HIS A 16 5.26 -7.03 -8.80
N SER A 17 5.14 -8.17 -9.48
CA SER A 17 4.00 -9.09 -9.33
C SER A 17 3.97 -9.80 -7.96
N ILE A 18 5.12 -10.03 -7.33
CA ILE A 18 5.23 -10.63 -6.00
C ILE A 18 4.79 -9.61 -4.94
N ILE A 19 5.24 -8.36 -5.08
CA ILE A 19 4.82 -7.26 -4.20
C ILE A 19 3.30 -7.07 -4.28
N ASN A 20 2.74 -7.04 -5.49
CA ASN A 20 1.30 -6.89 -5.67
C ASN A 20 0.53 -8.08 -5.05
N ARG A 21 1.06 -9.30 -5.15
CA ARG A 21 0.45 -10.48 -4.52
C ARG A 21 0.45 -10.38 -2.99
N TRP A 22 1.52 -9.88 -2.38
CA TRP A 22 1.56 -9.64 -0.94
C TRP A 22 0.60 -8.54 -0.51
N VAL A 23 0.48 -7.46 -1.28
CA VAL A 23 -0.50 -6.39 -1.03
C VAL A 23 -1.92 -6.95 -1.05
N LEU A 24 -2.27 -7.78 -2.05
CA LEU A 24 -3.58 -8.40 -2.15
C LEU A 24 -3.84 -9.42 -1.04
N HIS A 25 -2.82 -10.16 -0.62
CA HIS A 25 -2.95 -11.22 0.39
C HIS A 25 -3.03 -10.67 1.81
N TYR A 26 -2.11 -9.76 2.17
CA TYR A 26 -1.99 -9.21 3.53
C TYR A 26 -2.76 -7.90 3.72
N GLY A 27 -3.18 -7.24 2.64
CA GLY A 27 -3.95 -6.00 2.70
C GLY A 27 -5.15 -6.05 3.65
N PRO A 28 -6.01 -7.09 3.58
CA PRO A 28 -7.13 -7.23 4.52
C PRO A 28 -6.70 -7.35 5.99
N GLU A 29 -5.68 -8.15 6.28
CA GLU A 29 -5.18 -8.37 7.64
C GLU A 29 -4.57 -7.09 8.23
N LEU A 30 -3.82 -6.35 7.40
CA LEU A 30 -3.28 -5.06 7.78
C LEU A 30 -4.38 -4.03 8.03
N ASP A 31 -5.44 -4.03 7.22
CA ASP A 31 -6.60 -3.14 7.41
C ASP A 31 -7.35 -3.47 8.72
N GLU A 32 -7.57 -4.75 9.01
CA GLU A 32 -8.17 -5.19 10.27
C GLU A 32 -7.33 -4.79 11.49
N TRP A 33 -6.00 -4.85 11.39
CA TRP A 33 -5.11 -4.44 12.47
C TRP A 33 -4.98 -2.91 12.61
N ALA A 34 -5.04 -2.17 11.49
CA ALA A 34 -4.91 -0.72 11.47
C ALA A 34 -6.19 0.00 11.87
N ARG A 35 -7.37 -0.51 11.49
CA ARG A 35 -8.68 0.10 11.75
C ARG A 35 -8.91 0.52 13.20
N PRO A 36 -8.61 -0.29 14.23
CA PRO A 36 -8.78 0.11 15.63
C PRO A 36 -7.84 1.22 16.09
N GLN A 37 -6.70 1.39 15.40
CA GLN A 37 -5.70 2.42 15.70
C GLN A 37 -6.06 3.77 15.06
N LEU A 38 -6.90 3.75 14.01
CA LEU A 38 -7.46 4.94 13.41
C LEU A 38 -8.53 5.51 14.33
N LYS A 39 -8.33 6.76 14.78
CA LYS A 39 -9.33 7.43 15.61
C LYS A 39 -10.64 7.55 14.80
N PRO A 40 -11.81 7.27 15.39
CA PRO A 40 -13.08 7.59 14.76
C PRO A 40 -13.11 9.10 14.53
N THR A 41 -12.97 9.52 13.28
CA THR A 41 -13.04 10.93 12.90
C THR A 41 -14.50 11.35 12.98
N ASN A 42 -14.82 12.14 14.01
CA ASN A 42 -16.05 12.93 14.03
C ASN A 42 -16.04 13.82 12.77
N ASP A 43 -17.21 14.05 12.19
CA ASP A 43 -17.53 14.50 10.81
C ASP A 43 -16.67 15.58 10.11
N SER A 44 -15.69 16.21 10.78
CA SER A 44 -14.68 17.07 10.18
C SER A 44 -13.32 16.36 10.04
N TRP A 45 -13.06 15.79 8.87
CA TRP A 45 -11.72 15.38 8.46
C TRP A 45 -11.23 16.33 7.36
N LYS A 46 -9.96 16.74 7.43
CA LYS A 46 -9.33 17.52 6.36
C LYS A 46 -8.85 16.56 5.28
N VAL A 47 -9.41 16.68 4.09
CA VAL A 47 -8.97 15.95 2.89
C VAL A 47 -7.93 16.82 2.19
N ASP A 48 -6.70 16.34 2.06
CA ASP A 48 -5.77 16.94 1.11
C ASP A 48 -6.06 16.38 -0.29
N GLU A 49 -6.52 17.23 -1.21
CA GLU A 49 -6.78 16.83 -2.59
C GLU A 49 -5.43 16.59 -3.31
N THR A 50 -5.18 15.36 -3.72
CA THR A 50 -4.02 14.98 -4.54
C THR A 50 -4.48 14.35 -5.84
N TYR A 51 -4.09 14.95 -6.97
CA TYR A 51 -4.43 14.45 -8.30
C TYR A 51 -3.49 13.29 -8.68
N ILE A 52 -4.04 12.08 -8.76
CA ILE A 52 -3.31 10.87 -9.18
C ILE A 52 -3.69 10.56 -10.63
N LYS A 53 -2.71 10.51 -11.53
CA LYS A 53 -2.91 10.05 -12.91
C LYS A 53 -2.96 8.51 -12.94
N ALA A 54 -4.16 7.96 -13.06
CA ALA A 54 -4.36 6.53 -13.31
C ALA A 54 -4.30 6.24 -14.82
N ASN A 55 -3.39 5.35 -15.23
CA ASN A 55 -3.38 4.84 -16.60
C ASN A 55 -4.13 3.51 -16.62
N PHE A 56 -5.33 3.50 -17.20
CA PHE A 56 -6.06 2.27 -17.49
C PHE A 56 -5.60 1.75 -18.85
N VAL A 57 -5.07 0.53 -18.90
CA VAL A 57 -4.80 -0.16 -20.16
C VAL A 57 -6.09 -0.87 -20.56
N SER A 58 -6.73 -0.40 -21.64
CA SER A 58 -7.95 -0.97 -22.25
C SER A 58 -7.63 -2.17 -23.13
#